data_AF-K9TKL3-F1
#
_entry.id   AF-K9TKL3-F1
#
_cell.length_a   1.000
_cell.length_b   1.000
_cell.length_c   1.000
_cell.angle_alpha   90.00
_cell.angle_beta   90.00
_cell.angle_gamma   90.00
#
_symmetry.space_group_name_H-M   'P 1'
#
loop_
_entity.id
_entity.type
_entity.pdbx_description
1 polymer ?
#
loop_
_entity_poly.entity_id
_entity_poly.type
_entity_poly.pdbx_seq_one_letter_code
_entity_poly.pdbx_strand_id
1 'polypeptide(L)'
;MSNNTSQHPKSDIIVDDAIVQATSNLEIEDKNQDNQLEYLITESELEKMQALSKALRTSVNQLPGWAISYANFVKKKINEAYPNQPEVEAQKIWQKWKDDQIKHYQNELNAQKDMMKNSQKKHRYQRLLILTQELADKLEELGMENAPGECIFLGVVLMHEKLIVNTTLPVNNPIQV
;
A
#
# COMPACT_ATOMS: atom_id res chain seq x y z
N MET A 1 -29.67 -57.56 42.02
CA MET A 1 -28.99 -57.75 40.71
C MET A 1 -28.66 -56.38 40.15
N SER A 2 -27.40 -56.19 39.79
CA SER A 2 -26.80 -54.94 39.35
C SER A 2 -27.44 -54.36 38.09
N ASN A 3 -27.39 -53.04 37.94
CA ASN A 3 -27.13 -52.42 36.63
C ASN A 3 -26.38 -51.09 36.82
N ASN A 4 -25.18 -51.07 36.25
CA ASN A 4 -24.38 -49.88 35.94
C ASN A 4 -25.10 -49.06 34.86
N THR A 5 -25.03 -47.74 34.94
CA THR A 5 -24.93 -46.93 33.72
C THR A 5 -24.01 -45.74 34.00
N SER A 6 -22.77 -45.89 33.53
CA SER A 6 -21.82 -44.81 33.29
C SER A 6 -22.33 -43.97 32.13
N GLN A 7 -22.39 -42.64 32.27
CA GLN A 7 -22.37 -41.72 31.14
C GLN A 7 -21.56 -40.46 31.47
N HIS A 8 -20.32 -40.51 30.97
CA HIS A 8 -19.49 -39.49 30.32
C HIS A 8 -19.53 -38.02 30.77
N PRO A 9 -18.34 -37.41 30.99
CA PRO A 9 -18.21 -35.97 31.24
C PRO A 9 -18.35 -35.17 29.95
N LYS A 10 -19.14 -34.09 30.01
CA LYS A 10 -19.19 -33.01 29.01
C LYS A 10 -18.08 -32.00 29.36
N SER A 11 -16.95 -31.99 28.65
CA SER A 11 -15.98 -30.88 28.81
C SER A 11 -15.13 -30.49 27.61
N ASP A 12 -15.12 -31.24 26.50
CA ASP A 12 -13.98 -31.08 25.56
C ASP A 12 -14.25 -30.18 24.35
N ILE A 13 -15.51 -29.85 24.04
CA ILE A 13 -15.88 -29.14 22.80
C ILE A 13 -15.41 -27.67 22.81
N ILE A 14 -15.44 -26.98 23.96
CA ILE A 14 -15.09 -25.55 24.05
C ILE A 14 -13.57 -25.34 23.99
N VAL A 15 -12.81 -26.32 24.46
CA VAL A 15 -11.33 -26.27 24.45
C VAL A 15 -10.82 -26.51 23.03
N ASP A 16 -11.44 -27.44 22.30
CA ASP A 16 -11.05 -27.75 20.93
C ASP A 16 -11.28 -26.57 19.97
N ASP A 17 -12.40 -25.84 20.09
CA ASP A 17 -12.66 -24.65 19.26
C ASP A 17 -11.67 -23.49 19.53
N ALA A 18 -11.29 -23.30 20.80
CA ALA A 18 -10.31 -22.27 21.18
C ALA A 18 -8.90 -22.60 20.66
N ILE A 19 -8.52 -23.88 20.69
CA ILE A 19 -7.25 -24.35 20.14
C ILE A 19 -7.24 -24.22 18.62
N VAL A 20 -8.32 -24.60 17.93
CA VAL A 20 -8.46 -24.48 16.47
C VAL A 20 -8.43 -23.02 16.00
N GLN A 21 -9.06 -22.10 16.74
CA GLN A 21 -8.94 -20.67 16.44
C GLN A 21 -7.53 -20.14 16.68
N ALA A 22 -6.87 -20.56 17.77
CA ALA A 22 -5.51 -20.14 18.07
C ALA A 22 -4.51 -20.67 17.03
N THR A 23 -4.61 -21.92 16.59
CA THR A 23 -3.75 -22.49 15.55
C THR A 23 -4.05 -21.90 14.17
N SER A 24 -5.32 -21.64 13.83
CA SER A 24 -5.66 -20.96 12.57
C SER A 24 -5.12 -19.53 12.53
N ASN A 25 -5.14 -18.81 13.66
CA ASN A 25 -4.58 -17.46 13.75
C ASN A 25 -3.05 -17.45 13.65
N LEU A 26 -2.38 -18.44 14.25
CA LEU A 26 -0.93 -18.61 14.15
C LEU A 26 -0.48 -18.98 12.72
N GLU A 27 -1.23 -19.85 12.02
CA GLU A 27 -0.95 -20.18 10.62
C GLU A 27 -1.18 -19.00 9.66
N ILE A 28 -2.13 -18.09 9.99
CA ILE A 28 -2.33 -16.84 9.26
C ILE A 28 -1.17 -15.87 9.53
N GLU A 29 -0.68 -15.78 10.77
CA GLU A 29 0.47 -14.93 11.13
C GLU A 29 1.77 -15.40 10.46
N ASP A 30 2.05 -16.71 10.42
CA ASP A 30 3.24 -17.26 9.73
C ASP A 30 3.17 -17.05 8.20
N LYS A 31 2.01 -17.29 7.56
CA LYS A 31 1.83 -17.02 6.11
C LYS A 31 1.94 -15.53 5.75
N ASN A 32 1.63 -14.64 6.70
CA ASN A 32 1.76 -13.20 6.48
C ASN A 32 3.20 -12.71 6.61
N GLN A 33 4.13 -13.45 7.22
CA GLN A 33 5.54 -13.06 7.27
C GLN A 33 6.24 -13.22 5.91
N ASP A 34 5.93 -14.28 5.17
CA ASP A 34 6.50 -14.52 3.82
C ASP A 34 6.02 -13.50 2.77
N ASN A 35 4.89 -12.83 3.02
CA ASN A 35 4.30 -11.81 2.15
C ASN A 35 4.57 -10.38 2.61
N GLN A 36 5.47 -10.17 3.57
CA GLN A 36 5.83 -8.82 4.01
C GLN A 36 6.98 -8.25 3.19
N LEU A 37 6.74 -7.07 2.63
CA LEU A 37 7.74 -6.30 1.92
C LEU A 37 8.10 -5.06 2.74
N GLU A 38 9.39 -4.93 3.02
CA GLU A 38 9.94 -3.74 3.64
C GLU A 38 10.18 -2.64 2.59
N TYR A 39 9.76 -1.42 2.91
CA TYR A 39 10.00 -0.25 2.07
C TYR A 39 10.35 0.97 2.92
N LEU A 40 10.97 1.95 2.27
CA LEU A 40 11.33 3.23 2.88
C LEU A 40 10.33 4.29 2.47
N ILE A 41 10.04 5.20 3.39
CA ILE A 41 9.23 6.39 3.12
C ILE A 41 10.06 7.65 3.31
N THR A 42 9.73 8.69 2.56
CA THR A 42 10.34 10.00 2.74
C THR A 42 9.63 10.80 3.84
N GLU A 43 10.27 11.85 4.36
CA GLU A 43 9.59 12.79 5.27
C GLU A 43 8.38 13.44 4.60
N SER A 44 8.49 13.88 3.34
CA SER A 44 7.37 14.52 2.65
C SER A 44 6.21 13.55 2.40
N GLU A 45 6.50 12.27 2.21
CA GLU A 45 5.50 11.21 2.12
C GLU A 45 4.81 10.99 3.47
N LEU A 46 5.58 10.92 4.56
CA LEU A 46 5.05 10.76 5.91
C LEU A 46 4.07 11.88 6.29
N GLU A 47 4.41 13.13 5.99
CA GLU A 47 3.54 14.29 6.22
C GLU A 47 2.23 14.18 5.41
N LYS A 48 2.31 13.81 4.13
CA LYS A 48 1.12 13.59 3.29
C LYS A 48 0.26 12.44 3.81
N MET A 49 0.87 11.34 4.24
CA MET A 49 0.16 10.22 4.85
C MET A 49 -0.55 10.62 6.14
N GLN A 50 0.05 11.47 6.98
CA GLN A 50 -0.61 11.99 8.19
C GLN A 50 -1.81 12.90 7.86
N ALA A 51 -1.67 13.76 6.85
CA ALA A 51 -2.79 14.58 6.38
C ALA A 51 -3.94 13.71 5.83
N LEU A 52 -3.61 12.71 5.02
CA LEU A 52 -4.57 11.74 4.47
C LEU A 52 -5.25 10.93 5.57
N SER A 53 -4.49 10.42 6.55
CA SER A 53 -5.06 9.61 7.63
C SER A 53 -6.09 10.40 8.45
N LYS A 54 -5.79 11.68 8.71
CA LYS A 54 -6.70 12.59 9.41
C LYS A 54 -7.95 12.89 8.59
N ALA A 55 -7.79 13.18 7.29
CA ALA A 55 -8.92 13.50 6.42
C ALA A 55 -9.85 12.30 6.19
N LEU A 56 -9.28 11.11 5.99
CA LEU A 56 -10.02 9.87 5.73
C LEU A 56 -10.44 9.13 6.99
N ARG A 57 -10.05 9.62 8.18
CA ARG A 57 -10.28 8.99 9.49
C ARG A 57 -9.83 7.52 9.49
N THR A 58 -8.66 7.26 8.94
CA THR A 58 -8.11 5.92 8.73
C THR A 58 -6.75 5.78 9.40
N SER A 59 -6.24 4.54 9.52
CA SER A 59 -4.88 4.31 9.99
C SER A 59 -3.87 4.61 8.88
N VAL A 60 -2.73 5.20 9.25
CA VAL A 60 -1.59 5.43 8.36
C VAL A 60 -1.11 4.10 7.74
N ASN A 61 -1.25 2.98 8.45
CA ASN A 61 -0.83 1.66 7.97
C ASN A 61 -1.69 1.09 6.82
N GLN A 62 -2.91 1.61 6.62
CA GLN A 62 -3.79 1.18 5.54
C GLN A 62 -3.53 1.94 4.23
N LEU A 63 -2.92 3.13 4.33
CA LEU A 63 -2.69 4.01 3.19
C LEU A 63 -1.79 3.42 2.09
N PRO A 64 -0.74 2.61 2.37
CA PRO A 64 0.12 2.08 1.31
C PRO A 64 -0.62 1.20 0.29
N GLY A 65 -1.48 0.30 0.76
CA GLY A 65 -2.31 -0.52 -0.13
C GLY A 65 -3.31 0.30 -0.93
N TRP A 66 -3.87 1.35 -0.31
CA TRP A 66 -4.76 2.30 -0.98
C TRP A 66 -4.01 3.14 -2.02
N ALA A 67 -2.78 3.54 -1.74
CA ALA A 67 -1.92 4.30 -2.64
C ALA A 67 -1.61 3.50 -3.91
N ILE A 68 -1.20 2.24 -3.78
CA ILE A 68 -0.98 1.33 -4.93
C ILE A 68 -2.27 1.20 -5.75
N SER A 69 -3.40 0.96 -5.07
CA SER A 69 -4.70 0.83 -5.73
C SER A 69 -5.12 2.11 -6.45
N TYR A 70 -4.85 3.26 -5.86
CA TYR A 70 -5.19 4.56 -6.43
C TYR A 70 -4.31 4.91 -7.63
N ALA A 71 -3.00 4.63 -7.55
CA ALA A 71 -2.09 4.78 -8.69
C ALA A 71 -2.54 3.91 -9.88
N ASN A 72 -2.92 2.65 -9.61
CA ASN A 72 -3.46 1.74 -10.62
C ASN A 72 -4.77 2.27 -11.23
N PHE A 73 -5.69 2.75 -10.38
CA PHE A 73 -6.94 3.38 -10.82
C PHE A 73 -6.69 4.58 -11.73
N VAL A 74 -5.75 5.47 -11.37
CA VAL A 74 -5.40 6.64 -12.19
C VAL A 74 -4.84 6.20 -13.55
N LYS A 75 -3.90 5.23 -13.58
CA LYS A 75 -3.38 4.68 -14.84
C LYS A 75 -4.50 4.09 -15.72
N LYS A 76 -5.42 3.32 -15.13
CA LYS A 76 -6.59 2.76 -15.83
C LYS A 76 -7.48 3.87 -16.40
N LYS A 77 -7.78 4.91 -15.63
CA LYS A 77 -8.57 6.06 -16.10
C LYS A 77 -7.91 6.81 -17.25
N ILE A 78 -6.59 6.94 -17.21
CA ILE A 78 -5.81 7.55 -18.31
C ILE A 78 -5.92 6.68 -19.55
N ASN A 79 -5.77 5.36 -19.44
CA ASN A 79 -5.89 4.45 -20.58
C ASN A 79 -7.33 4.43 -21.15
N GLU A 80 -8.36 4.44 -20.29
CA GLU A 80 -9.77 4.47 -20.67
C GLU A 80 -10.17 5.78 -21.38
N ALA A 81 -9.56 6.91 -21.03
CA ALA A 81 -9.86 8.20 -21.64
C ALA A 81 -9.39 8.30 -23.10
N TYR A 82 -8.45 7.44 -23.53
CA TYR A 82 -7.86 7.46 -24.87
C TYR A 82 -7.84 6.07 -25.52
N PRO A 83 -9.00 5.43 -25.73
CA PRO A 83 -9.06 4.02 -26.16
C PRO A 83 -8.66 3.80 -27.63
N ASN A 84 -8.70 4.85 -28.48
CA ASN A 84 -8.55 4.74 -29.94
C ASN A 84 -7.59 5.80 -30.53
N GLN A 85 -6.80 6.50 -29.72
CA GLN A 85 -5.78 7.42 -30.21
C GLN A 85 -4.40 6.77 -30.12
N PRO A 86 -3.46 7.12 -31.01
CA PRO A 86 -2.09 6.67 -30.84
C PRO A 86 -1.57 7.31 -29.54
N GLU A 87 -1.47 6.52 -28.47
CA GLU A 87 -0.47 6.46 -27.38
C GLU A 87 0.26 7.73 -26.85
N VAL A 88 0.04 8.94 -27.37
CA VAL A 88 1.19 9.83 -27.54
C VAL A 88 1.24 11.00 -26.57
N GLU A 89 0.13 11.52 -26.03
CA GLU A 89 0.22 12.74 -25.20
C GLU A 89 -0.14 12.51 -23.74
N ALA A 90 -1.35 12.04 -23.43
CA ALA A 90 -1.73 11.80 -22.04
C ALA A 90 -0.87 10.74 -21.34
N GLN A 91 -0.52 9.66 -22.05
CA GLN A 91 0.41 8.65 -21.53
C GLN A 91 1.84 9.19 -21.38
N LYS A 92 2.30 10.06 -22.29
CA LYS A 92 3.60 10.73 -22.13
C LYS A 92 3.61 11.73 -20.98
N ILE A 93 2.53 12.48 -20.79
CA ILE A 93 2.37 13.40 -19.65
C ILE A 93 2.37 12.59 -18.35
N TRP A 94 1.62 11.49 -18.30
CA TRP A 94 1.62 10.57 -17.17
C TRP A 94 3.00 9.99 -16.88
N GLN A 95 3.67 9.48 -17.90
CA GLN A 95 5.00 8.89 -17.77
C GLN A 95 6.01 9.93 -17.30
N LYS A 96 6.00 11.13 -17.88
CA LYS A 96 6.85 12.25 -17.46
C LYS A 96 6.58 12.63 -16.00
N TRP A 97 5.31 12.77 -15.62
CA TRP A 97 4.93 13.06 -14.23
C TRP A 97 5.43 11.95 -13.28
N LYS A 98 5.25 10.68 -13.65
CA LYS A 98 5.74 9.52 -12.90
C LYS A 98 7.27 9.60 -12.72
N ASP A 99 8.01 9.85 -13.79
CA ASP A 99 9.47 9.93 -13.79
C ASP A 99 9.97 11.11 -12.91
N ASP A 100 9.31 12.27 -13.01
CA ASP A 100 9.63 13.44 -12.19
C ASP A 100 9.41 13.16 -10.69
N GLN A 101 8.30 12.50 -10.34
CA GLN A 101 8.01 12.13 -8.96
C GLN A 101 8.94 11.03 -8.42
N ILE A 102 9.29 10.03 -9.23
CA ILE A 102 10.27 9.00 -8.85
C ILE A 102 11.63 9.65 -8.58
N LYS A 103 12.07 10.55 -9.45
CA LYS A 103 13.32 11.31 -9.24
C LYS A 103 13.27 12.14 -7.96
N HIS A 104 12.14 12.77 -7.65
CA HIS A 104 11.95 13.51 -6.42
C HIS A 104 12.06 12.60 -5.19
N TYR A 105 11.38 11.46 -5.19
CA TYR A 105 11.47 10.44 -4.14
C TYR A 105 12.90 9.95 -3.91
N GLN A 106 13.61 9.59 -4.98
CA GLN A 106 15.01 9.12 -4.89
C GLN A 106 15.94 10.20 -4.31
N ASN A 107 15.74 11.46 -4.71
CA ASN A 107 16.51 12.59 -4.16
C ASN A 107 16.23 12.79 -2.67
N GLU A 108 14.97 12.70 -2.25
CA GLU A 108 14.61 12.80 -0.83
C GLU A 108 15.21 11.68 0.01
N LEU A 109 15.12 10.42 -0.46
CA LEU A 109 15.73 9.30 0.22
C LEU A 109 17.24 9.46 0.34
N ASN A 110 17.90 9.94 -0.71
CA ASN A 110 19.34 10.19 -0.67
C ASN A 110 19.70 11.29 0.34
N ALA A 111 18.92 12.38 0.40
CA ALA A 111 19.11 13.44 1.39
C ALA A 111 18.88 12.96 2.84
N GLN A 112 18.00 11.98 3.03
CA GLN A 112 17.66 11.40 4.34
C GLN A 112 18.56 10.20 4.72
N LYS A 113 19.45 9.76 3.82
CA LYS A 113 20.26 8.55 3.98
C LYS A 113 21.08 8.52 5.27
N ASP A 114 21.67 9.64 5.65
CA ASP A 114 22.46 9.72 6.89
C ASP A 114 21.59 9.69 8.15
N MET A 115 20.35 10.21 8.08
CA MET A 115 19.38 10.08 9.16
C MET A 115 18.91 8.63 9.33
N MET A 116 18.77 7.88 8.23
CA MET A 116 18.36 6.47 8.23
C MET A 116 19.46 5.51 8.74
N LYS A 117 20.74 5.93 8.76
CA LYS A 117 21.83 5.16 9.39
C LYS A 117 21.70 5.10 10.92
N ASN A 118 20.99 6.04 11.54
CA ASN A 118 20.74 6.02 12.97
C ASN A 118 19.57 5.05 13.27
N SER A 119 19.84 3.97 14.01
CA SER A 119 18.86 2.91 14.32
C SER A 119 17.58 3.44 14.98
N GLN A 120 17.66 4.46 15.83
CA GLN A 120 16.50 5.06 16.49
C GLN A 120 15.59 5.80 15.49
N LYS A 121 16.17 6.41 14.45
CA LYS A 121 15.41 7.13 13.41
C LYS A 121 15.00 6.23 12.25
N LYS A 122 15.69 5.10 12.05
CA LYS A 122 15.37 4.13 10.99
C LYS A 122 13.92 3.64 11.06
N HIS A 123 13.43 3.29 12.25
CA HIS A 123 12.05 2.84 12.45
C HIS A 123 10.99 3.90 12.08
N ARG A 124 11.34 5.19 12.03
CA ARG A 124 10.42 6.25 11.60
C ARG A 124 10.14 6.18 10.10
N TYR A 125 11.12 5.78 9.29
CA TYR A 125 11.07 5.82 7.83
C TYR A 125 11.00 4.43 7.19
N GLN A 126 11.21 3.38 7.96
CA GLN A 126 11.10 2.01 7.51
C GLN A 126 9.68 1.49 7.82
N ARG A 127 9.03 0.88 6.84
CA ARG A 127 7.67 0.37 6.95
C ARG A 127 7.57 -1.03 6.33
N LEU A 128 6.58 -1.77 6.79
CA LEU A 128 6.23 -3.08 6.24
C LEU A 128 4.89 -2.97 5.53
N LEU A 129 4.83 -3.52 4.33
CA LEU A 129 3.62 -3.71 3.55
C LEU A 129 3.31 -5.20 3.50
N ILE A 130 2.09 -5.59 3.87
CA ILE A 130 1.58 -6.94 3.58
C ILE A 130 1.17 -6.95 2.11
N LEU A 131 1.92 -7.67 1.29
CA LEU A 131 1.70 -7.78 -0.14
C LEU A 131 0.66 -8.88 -0.42
N THR A 132 -0.59 -8.49 -0.59
CA THR A 132 -1.64 -9.39 -1.06
C THR A 132 -1.48 -9.63 -2.57
N GLN A 133 -2.03 -10.75 -3.07
CA GLN A 133 -2.01 -11.04 -4.52
C GLN A 133 -2.60 -9.87 -5.33
N GLU A 134 -3.69 -9.27 -4.85
CA GLU A 134 -4.31 -8.11 -5.50
C GLU A 134 -3.35 -6.92 -5.63
N LEU A 135 -2.51 -6.67 -4.62
CA LEU A 135 -1.52 -5.59 -4.67
C LEU A 135 -0.35 -5.95 -5.60
N ALA A 136 0.07 -7.21 -5.62
CA ALA A 136 1.10 -7.70 -6.53
C ALA A 136 0.66 -7.53 -7.99
N ASP A 137 -0.56 -7.96 -8.35
CA ASP A 137 -1.12 -7.83 -9.69
C ASP A 137 -1.17 -6.35 -10.12
N LYS A 138 -1.57 -5.44 -9.21
CA LYS A 138 -1.61 -3.99 -9.49
C LYS A 138 -0.22 -3.39 -9.71
N LEU A 139 0.79 -3.85 -8.97
CA LEU A 139 2.18 -3.42 -9.15
C LEU A 139 2.72 -3.87 -10.50
N GLU A 140 2.45 -5.11 -10.91
CA GLU A 140 2.78 -5.63 -12.23
C GLU A 140 2.08 -4.82 -13.34
N GLU A 141 0.77 -4.59 -13.22
CA GLU A 141 0.01 -3.76 -14.16
C GLU A 141 0.59 -2.33 -14.26
N LEU A 142 1.21 -1.81 -13.19
CA LEU A 142 1.87 -0.51 -13.15
C LEU A 142 3.32 -0.53 -13.68
N GLY A 143 3.90 -1.71 -13.88
CA GLY A 143 5.33 -1.91 -14.17
C GLY A 143 6.21 -1.45 -13.02
N MET A 144 5.81 -1.74 -11.78
CA MET A 144 6.47 -1.31 -10.55
C MET A 144 6.63 -2.45 -9.53
N GLU A 145 6.60 -3.70 -10.00
CA GLU A 145 6.77 -4.91 -9.18
C GLU A 145 8.10 -4.91 -8.40
N ASN A 146 9.14 -4.31 -8.97
CA ASN A 146 10.47 -4.19 -8.34
C ASN A 146 10.67 -2.88 -7.57
N ALA A 147 9.70 -1.96 -7.60
CA ALA A 147 9.78 -0.64 -6.98
C ALA A 147 8.50 -0.26 -6.19
N PRO A 148 8.03 -1.12 -5.27
CA PRO A 148 6.80 -0.88 -4.50
C PRO A 148 6.85 0.41 -3.66
N GLY A 149 8.00 0.78 -3.08
CA GLY A 149 8.14 2.04 -2.35
C GLY A 149 7.90 3.27 -3.22
N GLU A 150 8.43 3.26 -4.45
CA GLU A 150 8.17 4.32 -5.43
C GLU A 150 6.69 4.35 -5.82
N CYS A 151 6.06 3.19 -5.99
CA CYS A 151 4.63 3.11 -6.31
C CYS A 151 3.76 3.68 -5.18
N ILE A 152 4.09 3.36 -3.93
CA ILE A 152 3.38 3.87 -2.75
C ILE A 152 3.53 5.39 -2.69
N PHE A 153 4.75 5.92 -2.86
CA PHE A 153 5.00 7.35 -2.89
C PHE A 153 4.13 8.05 -3.95
N LEU A 154 4.13 7.55 -5.19
CA LEU A 154 3.30 8.08 -6.28
C LEU A 154 1.81 8.11 -5.90
N GLY A 155 1.30 6.99 -5.37
CA GLY A 155 -0.09 6.88 -4.95
C GLY A 155 -0.44 7.85 -3.82
N VAL A 156 0.43 8.00 -2.82
CA VAL A 156 0.26 8.96 -1.71
C VAL A 156 0.21 10.39 -2.23
N VAL A 157 1.11 10.75 -3.14
CA VAL A 157 1.14 12.09 -3.78
C VAL A 157 -0.17 12.34 -4.52
N LEU A 158 -0.61 11.41 -5.38
CA LEU A 158 -1.86 11.54 -6.14
C LEU A 158 -3.09 11.63 -5.23
N MET A 159 -3.16 10.81 -4.18
CA MET A 159 -4.23 10.85 -3.21
C MET A 159 -4.25 12.19 -2.47
N HIS A 160 -3.09 12.67 -2.01
CA HIS A 160 -2.99 13.93 -1.29
C HIS A 160 -3.39 15.11 -2.18
N GLU A 161 -2.86 15.19 -3.39
CA GLU A 161 -3.21 16.18 -4.40
C GLU A 161 -4.73 16.19 -4.65
N LYS A 162 -5.33 15.02 -4.88
CA LYS A 162 -6.75 14.95 -5.21
C LYS A 162 -7.67 15.21 -4.02
N LEU A 163 -7.36 14.66 -2.85
CA LEU A 163 -8.29 14.61 -1.71
C LEU A 163 -8.06 15.75 -0.70
N ILE A 164 -6.84 16.29 -0.64
CA ILE A 164 -6.48 17.36 0.32
C ILE A 164 -6.36 18.70 -0.41
N VAL A 165 -5.60 18.74 -1.50
CA VAL A 165 -5.36 20.00 -2.25
C VAL A 165 -6.50 20.28 -3.24
N ASN A 166 -7.29 19.27 -3.60
CA ASN A 166 -8.38 19.33 -4.58
C ASN A 166 -7.90 19.73 -5.98
N THR A 167 -6.75 19.21 -6.40
CA THR A 167 -6.23 19.44 -7.75
C THR A 167 -6.91 18.55 -8.80
N THR A 168 -6.78 18.96 -10.06
CA THR A 168 -7.04 18.12 -11.22
C THR A 168 -5.96 17.06 -11.34
N LEU A 169 -6.34 15.85 -11.78
CA LEU A 169 -5.38 14.79 -12.08
C LEU A 169 -4.38 15.30 -13.15
N PRO A 170 -3.14 14.78 -13.20
CA PRO A 170 -2.09 15.26 -14.10
C PRO A 170 -2.42 15.19 -15.61
N VAL A 171 -3.52 14.53 -15.97
CA VAL A 171 -4.06 14.46 -17.35
C VAL A 171 -5.18 15.46 -17.65
N ASN A 172 -5.68 16.18 -16.64
CA ASN A 172 -6.78 17.14 -16.78
C ASN A 172 -6.30 18.60 -16.84
N ASN A 173 -4.99 18.86 -16.92
CA ASN A 173 -4.50 20.20 -17.22
C ASN A 173 -4.53 20.38 -18.75
N PRO A 174 -5.47 21.18 -19.31
CA PRO A 174 -5.32 21.62 -20.68
C PRO A 174 -4.01 22.39 -20.75
N ILE A 175 -3.14 21.96 -21.65
CA ILE A 175 -1.89 22.63 -21.98
C ILE A 175 -2.25 24.09 -22.30
N GLN A 176 -1.89 25.03 -21.42
CA GLN A 176 -1.83 26.43 -21.80
C GLN A 176 -0.57 26.58 -22.64
N VAL A 177 -0.78 26.66 -23.95
CA VAL A 177 0.21 27.06 -24.96
C VAL A 177 0.37 28.58 -24.89
#